data_AF-A0A9N9WVP0-F1
#
_entry.id   AF-A0A9N9WVP0-F1
#
_cell.length_a   1.000
_cell.length_b   1.000
_cell.length_c   1.000
_cell.angle_alpha   90.00
_cell.angle_beta   90.00
_cell.angle_gamma   90.00
#
_symmetry.space_group_name_H-M   'P 1'
#
loop_
_entity.id
_entity.type
_entity.pdbx_description
1 polymer ?
#
loop_
_entity_poly.entity_id
_entity_poly.type
_entity_poly.pdbx_seq_one_letter_code
_entity_poly.pdbx_strand_id
1 'polypeptide(L)'
;MPIECSICREELIQPGSTLSTTPCGHVYHRQCLLLWIENNQNTGSCPICRANFDPYNVIPLLTLEESTSSASNNQQPMNVDKLTEMQSLLNSVMDSLLVANEELKAKDAIIESLKKRIERQETTDDYHGGGNCPHKVCVRPNNNNDDSGLSDLVNSLEDDELEFNLRIS
;
A
#
# COMPACT_ATOMS: atom_id res chain seq x y z
N MET A 1 5.85 13.09 43.20
CA MET A 1 7.03 13.43 42.39
C MET A 1 6.53 13.67 40.98
N PRO A 2 6.72 14.87 40.41
CA PRO A 2 6.30 15.16 39.04
C PRO A 2 7.09 14.30 38.05
N ILE A 3 6.43 13.88 36.97
CA ILE A 3 7.07 13.15 35.87
C ILE A 3 7.57 14.21 34.87
N GLU A 4 8.88 14.27 34.64
CA GLU A 4 9.54 15.30 33.84
C GLU A 4 10.08 14.77 32.52
N CYS A 5 10.11 15.63 31.50
CA CYS A 5 10.68 15.32 30.20
C CYS A 5 12.21 15.40 30.28
N SER A 6 12.91 14.29 30.06
CA SER A 6 14.39 14.29 30.13
C SER A 6 15.09 15.11 29.03
N ILE A 7 14.37 15.59 28.01
CA ILE A 7 14.90 16.44 26.93
C ILE A 7 14.85 17.92 27.31
N CYS A 8 13.68 18.45 27.69
CA CYS A 8 13.53 19.87 28.05
C CYS A 8 13.59 20.15 29.56
N ARG A 9 13.56 19.11 30.41
CA ARG A 9 13.55 19.22 31.88
C ARG A 9 12.33 19.94 32.46
N GLU A 10 11.22 19.93 31.74
CA GLU A 10 9.93 20.47 32.18
C GLU A 10 8.97 19.33 32.53
N GLU A 11 7.94 19.62 33.32
CA GLU A 11 6.89 18.65 33.68
C GLU A 11 6.16 18.15 32.44
N LEU A 12 5.93 16.83 32.36
CA LEU A 12 5.24 16.18 31.23
C LEU A 12 3.73 16.42 31.23
N ILE A 13 3.15 16.73 32.39
CA ILE A 13 1.70 16.89 32.54
C ILE A 13 1.41 18.39 32.65
N GLN A 14 1.22 19.03 31.50
CA GLN A 14 0.81 20.43 31.42
C GLN A 14 -0.48 20.56 30.58
N PRO A 15 -1.34 21.55 30.84
CA PRO A 15 -2.53 21.76 30.02
C PRO A 15 -2.14 21.97 28.55
N GLY A 16 -2.65 21.10 27.66
CA GLY A 16 -2.35 21.13 26.23
C GLY A 16 -1.02 20.47 25.81
N SER A 17 -0.28 19.84 26.74
CA SER A 17 0.94 19.11 26.38
C SER A 17 0.61 17.81 25.66
N THR A 18 1.17 17.61 24.46
CA THR A 18 1.08 16.33 23.74
C THR A 18 2.24 15.43 24.12
N LEU A 19 1.93 14.18 24.49
CA LEU A 19 2.92 13.20 24.93
C LEU A 19 3.15 12.14 23.86
N SER A 20 4.35 11.60 23.84
CA SER A 20 4.70 10.47 22.98
C SER A 20 5.62 9.54 23.73
N THR A 21 5.44 8.24 23.49
CA THR A 21 6.29 7.21 24.06
C THR A 21 7.11 6.54 22.98
N THR A 22 8.32 6.17 23.36
CA THR A 22 9.20 5.33 22.53
C THR A 22 8.83 3.85 22.72
N PRO A 23 9.17 2.95 21.79
CA PRO A 23 8.88 1.52 21.94
C PRO A 23 9.47 0.86 23.20
N CYS A 24 10.50 1.47 23.79
CA CYS A 24 11.08 1.05 25.07
C CYS A 24 10.29 1.52 26.31
N GLY A 25 9.22 2.27 26.14
CA GLY A 25 8.31 2.71 27.21
C GLY A 25 8.64 4.06 27.86
N HIS A 26 9.69 4.75 27.40
CA HIS A 26 10.02 6.09 27.93
C HIS A 26 9.19 7.18 27.26
N VAL A 27 8.68 8.10 28.09
CA VAL A 27 7.72 9.15 27.71
C VAL A 27 8.41 10.52 27.61
N TYR A 28 8.00 11.30 26.61
CA TYR A 28 8.51 12.63 26.30
C TYR A 28 7.37 13.52 25.80
N HIS A 29 7.59 14.83 25.80
CA HIS A 29 6.78 15.71 24.95
C HIS A 29 6.97 15.32 23.48
N ARG A 30 5.88 15.27 22.72
CA ARG A 30 5.91 14.92 21.29
C ARG A 30 6.90 15.80 20.54
N GLN A 31 6.86 17.11 20.75
CA GLN A 31 7.76 18.05 20.09
C GLN A 31 9.23 17.81 20.46
N CYS A 32 9.51 17.55 21.73
CA CYS A 32 10.87 17.27 22.19
C CYS A 32 11.42 16.00 21.54
N LEU A 33 10.61 14.94 21.46
CA LEU A 33 11.03 13.68 20.85
C LEU A 33 11.27 13.81 19.34
N LEU A 34 10.42 14.56 18.63
CA LEU A 34 10.59 14.81 17.19
C LEU A 34 11.88 15.61 16.91
N LEU A 35 12.11 16.69 17.65
CA LEU A 35 13.34 17.48 17.52
C LEU A 35 14.60 16.66 17.85
N TRP A 36 14.49 15.76 18.82
CA TRP A 36 15.58 14.84 19.14
C TRP A 36 15.90 13.91 17.97
N ILE A 37 14.90 13.33 17.32
CA ILE A 37 15.08 12.45 16.16
C ILE A 37 15.69 13.23 14.98
N GLU A 38 15.17 14.42 14.69
CA GLU A 38 15.62 15.29 13.61
C GLU A 38 17.11 15.67 13.78
N ASN A 39 17.50 16.08 14.99
CA ASN A 39 18.88 16.45 15.31
C ASN A 39 19.85 15.26 15.26
N ASN A 40 19.36 14.03 15.45
CA ASN A 40 20.16 12.80 15.40
C ASN A 40 20.09 12.12 14.02
N GLN A 41 20.08 12.90 12.93
CA GLN A 41 20.09 12.39 11.55
C GLN A 41 18.94 11.42 11.24
N ASN A 42 17.76 11.64 11.84
CA ASN A 42 16.60 10.74 11.75
C ASN A 42 16.87 9.31 12.25
N THR A 43 17.83 9.14 13.18
CA THR A 43 18.04 7.87 13.88
C THR A 43 17.26 7.88 15.19
N GLY A 44 16.30 6.96 15.34
CA GLY A 44 15.51 6.84 16.57
C GLY A 44 16.34 6.17 17.67
N SER A 45 16.76 6.93 18.67
CA SER A 45 17.46 6.43 19.86
C SER A 45 16.93 7.08 21.12
N CYS A 46 16.59 6.27 22.12
CA CYS A 46 15.99 6.74 23.36
C CYS A 46 17.02 7.51 24.23
N PRO A 47 16.75 8.77 24.63
CA PRO A 47 17.63 9.53 25.52
C PRO A 47 17.93 8.88 26.88
N ILE A 48 17.02 8.03 27.38
CA ILE A 48 17.13 7.44 28.72
C ILE A 48 17.88 6.10 28.68
N CYS A 49 17.46 5.18 27.82
CA CYS A 49 18.00 3.81 27.81
C CYS A 49 18.83 3.46 26.57
N ARG A 50 18.95 4.39 25.61
CA ARG A 50 19.68 4.20 24.33
C ARG A 50 19.14 3.08 23.45
N ALA A 51 17.94 2.59 23.72
CA ALA A 51 17.26 1.66 22.82
C ALA A 51 16.99 2.34 21.47
N ASN A 52 17.38 1.67 20.39
CA ASN A 52 17.07 2.10 19.04
C ASN A 52 15.61 1.80 18.70
N PHE A 53 14.99 2.67 17.92
CA PHE A 53 13.65 2.50 17.41
C PHE A 53 13.52 3.13 16.03
N ASP A 54 12.52 2.69 15.27
CA ASP A 54 12.17 3.31 14.00
C ASP A 54 11.57 4.71 14.27
N PRO A 55 12.11 5.80 13.68
CA PRO A 55 11.63 7.16 13.91
C PRO A 55 10.16 7.38 13.54
N TYR A 56 9.58 6.52 12.70
CA TYR A 56 8.16 6.55 12.33
C TYR A 56 7.26 5.77 13.31
N ASN A 57 7.84 4.99 14.22
CA ASN A 57 7.12 4.19 15.21
C ASN A 57 7.03 4.86 16.59
N VAL A 58 6.91 6.19 16.61
CA VAL A 58 6.62 6.94 17.83
C VAL A 58 5.13 6.86 18.13
N ILE A 59 4.77 6.40 19.33
CA ILE A 59 3.38 6.17 19.70
C ILE A 59 2.87 7.43 20.42
N PRO A 60 1.96 8.21 19.81
CA PRO A 60 1.36 9.35 20.48
C PRO A 60 0.50 8.85 21.64
N LEU A 61 0.71 9.42 22.83
CA LEU A 61 -0.16 9.17 23.97
C LEU A 61 -1.40 10.06 23.81
N LEU A 62 -2.55 9.44 23.55
CA LEU A 62 -3.82 10.14 23.61
C LEU A 62 -4.13 10.41 25.08
N THR A 63 -3.92 11.64 25.52
CA THR A 63 -4.46 12.10 26.80
C THR A 63 -5.96 12.27 26.60
N LEU A 64 -6.74 11.33 27.14
CA LEU A 64 -8.16 11.54 27.32
C LEU A 64 -8.28 12.64 28.35
N GLU A 65 -8.55 13.86 27.88
CA GLU A 65 -8.98 14.94 28.74
C GLU A 65 -10.31 14.49 29.34
N GLU A 66 -10.27 13.99 30.57
CA GLU A 66 -11.48 13.82 31.35
C GLU A 66 -11.97 15.22 31.63
N SER A 67 -12.93 15.66 30.82
CA SER A 67 -13.64 16.92 30.99
C SER A 67 -14.09 16.98 32.45
N THR A 68 -13.39 17.73 33.29
CA THR A 68 -13.85 18.09 34.62
C THR A 68 -14.97 19.12 34.46
N SER A 69 -16.06 18.68 33.84
CA SER A 69 -17.32 19.37 33.75
C SER A 69 -18.12 18.93 34.97
N SER A 70 -17.89 19.64 36.07
CA SER A 70 -18.85 19.72 37.17
C SER A 70 -20.27 19.83 36.60
N ALA A 71 -21.10 18.84 36.94
CA ALA A 71 -22.56 18.79 36.81
C ALA A 71 -23.22 19.98 36.08
N SER A 72 -23.39 19.84 34.77
CA SER A 72 -24.42 20.53 34.01
C SER A 72 -24.82 19.62 32.86
N ASN A 73 -26.06 19.12 32.91
CA ASN A 73 -26.70 18.44 31.80
C ASN A 73 -26.75 19.40 30.60
N ASN A 74 -25.84 19.23 29.65
CA ASN A 74 -25.95 19.80 28.32
C ASN A 74 -25.44 18.77 27.33
N GLN A 75 -26.33 17.84 26.97
CA GLN A 75 -26.14 17.00 25.78
C GLN A 75 -26.23 17.92 24.56
N GLN A 76 -25.10 18.46 24.13
CA GLN A 76 -24.99 18.87 22.74
C GLN A 76 -24.73 17.61 21.92
N PRO A 77 -25.64 17.23 21.00
CA PRO A 77 -25.39 16.08 20.14
C PRO A 77 -24.12 16.36 19.34
N MET A 78 -23.18 15.41 19.40
CA MET A 78 -22.01 15.37 18.53
C MET A 78 -22.47 15.55 17.08
N ASN A 79 -21.64 16.13 16.22
CA ASN A 79 -21.93 16.30 14.78
C ASN A 79 -21.93 14.93 14.07
N VAL A 80 -22.90 14.08 14.40
CA VAL A 80 -23.03 12.69 13.95
C VAL A 80 -23.17 12.66 12.44
N ASP A 81 -23.79 13.67 11.84
CA ASP A 81 -24.03 13.77 10.39
C ASP A 81 -22.73 13.85 9.58
N LYS A 82 -21.74 14.64 10.02
CA LYS A 82 -20.44 14.68 9.34
C LYS A 82 -19.61 13.41 9.54
N LEU A 83 -19.75 12.78 10.71
CA LEU A 83 -19.03 11.54 11.01
C LEU A 83 -19.61 10.36 10.21
N THR A 84 -20.94 10.30 10.05
CA THR A 84 -21.60 9.27 9.22
C THR A 84 -21.34 9.49 7.73
N GLU A 85 -21.26 10.75 7.27
CA GLU A 85 -20.87 11.08 5.90
C GLU A 85 -19.44 10.61 5.62
N MET A 86 -18.49 10.93 6.50
CA MET A 86 -17.10 10.47 6.38
C MET A 86 -16.99 8.94 6.47
N GLN A 87 -17.81 8.30 7.32
CA GLN A 87 -17.87 6.84 7.42
C GLN A 87 -18.42 6.21 6.12
N SER A 88 -19.40 6.84 5.49
CA SER A 88 -19.98 6.39 4.22
C SER A 88 -18.96 6.48 3.08
N LEU A 89 -18.21 7.59 3.00
CA LEU A 89 -17.12 7.74 2.05
C LEU A 89 -16.04 6.69 2.26
N LEU A 90 -15.67 6.41 3.51
CA LEU A 90 -14.67 5.40 3.84
C LEU A 90 -15.10 4.01 3.37
N ASN A 91 -16.37 3.64 3.59
CA ASN A 91 -16.90 2.34 3.17
C ASN A 91 -16.93 2.21 1.64
N SER A 92 -17.33 3.26 0.92
CA SER A 92 -17.35 3.26 -0.55
C SER A 92 -15.94 3.09 -1.16
N VAL A 93 -14.93 3.74 -0.56
CA VAL A 93 -13.53 3.58 -0.97
C VAL A 93 -13.05 2.16 -0.66
N MET A 94 -13.42 1.60 0.49
CA MET A 94 -13.07 0.23 0.88
C MET A 94 -13.62 -0.79 -0.13
N ASP A 95 -14.89 -0.66 -0.53
CA ASP A 95 -15.50 -1.58 -1.51
C ASP A 95 -14.81 -1.50 -2.88
N SER A 96 -14.49 -0.29 -3.33
CA SER A 96 -13.75 -0.08 -4.59
C SER A 96 -12.36 -0.72 -4.55
N LEU A 97 -11.68 -0.63 -3.41
CA LEU A 97 -10.37 -1.23 -3.19
C LEU A 97 -10.45 -2.77 -3.23
N LEU A 98 -11.49 -3.35 -2.66
CA LEU A 98 -11.71 -4.80 -2.68
C LEU A 98 -11.89 -5.32 -4.11
N VAL A 99 -12.69 -4.65 -4.93
CA VAL A 99 -12.89 -5.01 -6.34
C VAL A 99 -11.59 -4.90 -7.13
N ALA A 100 -10.89 -3.77 -7.00
CA ALA A 100 -9.62 -3.56 -7.69
C ALA A 100 -8.56 -4.61 -7.31
N ASN A 101 -8.53 -5.05 -6.05
CA ASN A 101 -7.61 -6.08 -5.60
C ASN A 101 -7.90 -7.46 -6.21
N GLU A 102 -9.17 -7.84 -6.36
CA GLU A 102 -9.52 -9.09 -7.03
C GLU A 102 -9.21 -9.04 -8.54
N GLU A 103 -9.43 -7.90 -9.19
CA GLU A 103 -9.00 -7.71 -10.59
C GLU A 103 -7.48 -7.80 -10.75
N LEU A 104 -6.72 -7.22 -9.81
CA LEU A 104 -5.26 -7.31 -9.83
C LEU A 104 -4.78 -8.75 -9.67
N LYS A 105 -5.37 -9.53 -8.76
CA LYS A 105 -5.07 -10.96 -8.64
C LYS A 105 -5.36 -11.73 -9.93
N ALA A 106 -6.48 -11.42 -10.60
CA ALA A 106 -6.80 -12.05 -11.88
C ALA A 106 -5.78 -11.67 -12.97
N LYS A 107 -5.38 -10.39 -13.04
CA LYS A 107 -4.34 -9.89 -13.96
C LYS A 107 -2.98 -10.53 -13.67
N ASP A 108 -2.61 -10.72 -12.40
CA ASP A 108 -1.37 -11.40 -12.01
C ASP A 108 -1.34 -12.86 -12.46
N ALA A 109 -2.45 -13.59 -12.33
CA ALA A 109 -2.55 -14.97 -12.82
C ALA A 109 -2.38 -15.04 -14.35
N ILE A 110 -2.93 -14.07 -15.09
CA ILE A 110 -2.74 -13.95 -16.54
C ILE A 110 -1.28 -13.64 -16.85
N ILE A 111 -0.68 -12.65 -16.20
CA ILE A 111 0.74 -12.29 -16.39
C ILE A 111 1.63 -13.50 -16.15
N GLU A 112 1.38 -14.29 -15.11
CA GLU A 112 2.15 -15.49 -14.81
C GLU A 112 2.01 -16.55 -15.93
N SER A 113 0.81 -16.73 -16.47
CA SER A 113 0.58 -17.61 -17.60
C SER A 113 1.30 -17.14 -18.88
N LEU A 114 1.38 -15.82 -19.11
CA LEU A 114 2.07 -15.22 -20.24
C LEU A 114 3.59 -15.33 -20.09
N LYS A 115 4.14 -15.07 -18.91
CA LYS A 115 5.57 -15.26 -18.60
C LYS A 115 6.02 -16.68 -18.90
N LYS A 116 5.24 -17.67 -18.46
CA LYS A 116 5.52 -19.09 -18.73
C LYS A 116 5.46 -19.45 -20.22
N ARG A 117 4.69 -18.70 -21.04
CA ARG A 117 4.66 -18.90 -22.50
C ARG A 117 5.88 -18.28 -23.17
N ILE A 118 6.28 -17.08 -22.75
CA ILE A 118 7.48 -16.40 -23.25
C ILE A 118 8.73 -17.24 -22.94
N GLU A 119 8.87 -17.74 -21.71
CA GLU A 119 10.00 -18.61 -21.32
C GLU A 119 10.09 -19.87 -22.20
N ARG A 120 8.95 -20.46 -22.59
CA ARG A 120 8.94 -21.61 -23.52
C ARG A 120 9.33 -21.23 -24.94
N GLN A 121 8.97 -20.04 -25.40
CA GLN A 121 9.34 -19.54 -26.73
C GLN A 121 10.84 -19.23 -26.82
N GLU A 122 11.45 -18.74 -25.73
CA GLU A 122 12.90 -18.49 -25.67
C GLU A 122 13.71 -19.81 -25.68
N THR A 123 13.19 -20.92 -25.13
CA THR A 123 13.90 -22.23 -25.16
C THR A 123 13.91 -22.92 -26.53
N THR A 124 13.19 -22.42 -27.54
CA THR A 124 13.18 -23.02 -28.89
C THR A 124 14.21 -22.44 -29.87
N ASP A 125 14.92 -21.39 -29.48
CA ASP A 125 15.88 -20.69 -30.35
C ASP A 125 17.35 -21.12 -30.15
N ASP A 126 17.61 -22.04 -29.22
CA ASP A 126 18.97 -22.48 -28.84
C ASP A 126 19.33 -23.90 -29.32
N TYR A 127 19.16 -24.18 -30.63
CA TYR A 127 19.76 -25.35 -31.27
C TYR A 127 20.53 -24.97 -32.54
N HIS A 128 21.77 -24.49 -32.38
CA HIS A 128 22.74 -24.46 -33.46
C HIS A 128 23.55 -25.77 -33.51
N GLY A 129 23.41 -26.54 -34.60
CA GLY A 129 24.52 -27.39 -35.08
C GLY A 129 24.16 -28.78 -35.61
N GLY A 130 24.04 -28.90 -36.93
CA GLY A 130 24.59 -30.01 -37.71
C GLY A 130 23.80 -31.33 -37.80
N GLY A 131 23.35 -31.67 -39.00
CA GLY A 131 23.14 -33.07 -39.40
C GLY A 131 21.73 -33.44 -39.87
N ASN A 132 21.52 -33.30 -41.18
CA ASN A 132 20.74 -34.16 -42.06
C ASN A 132 19.46 -34.83 -41.48
N CYS A 133 18.29 -34.23 -41.72
CA CYS A 133 17.00 -34.92 -41.58
C CYS A 133 16.09 -34.61 -42.79
N PRO A 134 15.44 -35.60 -43.44
CA PRO A 134 14.91 -35.44 -44.79
C PRO A 134 13.48 -34.87 -44.83
N HIS A 135 12.83 -34.62 -43.69
CA HIS A 135 11.45 -34.14 -43.66
C HIS A 135 11.19 -33.28 -42.43
N LYS A 136 11.33 -31.97 -42.58
CA LYS A 136 10.59 -30.98 -41.78
C LYS A 136 10.40 -29.73 -42.63
N VAL A 137 9.15 -29.36 -42.84
CA VAL A 137 8.72 -28.14 -43.54
C VAL A 137 9.37 -26.93 -42.86
N CYS A 138 10.24 -26.23 -43.60
CA CYS A 138 10.82 -24.97 -43.15
C CYS A 138 9.82 -23.84 -43.42
N VAL A 139 9.21 -23.29 -42.37
CA VAL A 139 8.59 -21.96 -42.44
C VAL A 139 9.72 -20.94 -42.33
N ARG A 140 9.96 -20.17 -43.40
CA ARG A 140 10.91 -19.04 -43.38
C ARG A 140 10.32 -17.90 -42.55
N PRO A 141 11.12 -17.14 -41.78
CA PRO A 141 10.69 -15.83 -41.31
C PRO A 141 10.71 -14.88 -42.52
N ASN A 142 9.53 -14.44 -42.95
CA ASN A 142 9.41 -13.40 -43.96
C ASN A 142 9.67 -12.06 -43.27
N ASN A 143 10.88 -11.54 -43.42
CA ASN A 143 11.23 -10.20 -43.00
C ASN A 143 10.92 -9.24 -44.15
N ASN A 144 9.64 -8.92 -44.31
CA ASN A 144 9.19 -7.83 -45.17
C ASN A 144 8.43 -6.82 -44.30
N ASN A 145 8.79 -5.56 -44.48
CA ASN A 145 8.12 -4.40 -43.91
C ASN A 145 6.82 -4.16 -44.69
N ASP A 146 5.74 -4.82 -44.29
CA ASP A 146 4.40 -4.56 -44.80
C ASP A 146 3.40 -4.39 -43.63
N ASP A 147 2.87 -3.16 -43.54
CA ASP A 147 1.88 -2.62 -42.60
C ASP A 147 0.49 -3.30 -42.68
N SER A 148 0.42 -4.60 -42.97
CA SER A 148 -0.83 -5.35 -43.16
C SER A 148 -1.12 -6.39 -42.07
N GLY A 149 -0.25 -6.55 -41.07
CA GLY A 149 -0.42 -7.52 -39.97
C GLY A 149 -1.27 -7.06 -38.79
N LEU A 150 -1.81 -5.83 -38.81
CA LEU A 150 -2.67 -5.31 -37.73
C LEU A 150 -4.15 -5.69 -37.88
N SER A 151 -4.60 -6.15 -39.05
CA SER A 151 -6.01 -6.53 -39.26
C SER A 151 -6.37 -7.93 -38.76
N ASP A 152 -5.41 -8.86 -38.72
CA ASP A 152 -5.71 -10.26 -38.38
C ASP A 152 -5.64 -10.55 -36.87
N LEU A 153 -4.97 -9.69 -36.10
CA LEU A 153 -5.00 -9.73 -34.62
C LEU A 153 -6.22 -9.00 -34.03
N VAL A 154 -6.84 -8.08 -34.79
CA VAL A 154 -8.09 -7.41 -34.40
C VAL A 154 -9.30 -8.33 -34.61
N ASN A 155 -9.27 -9.19 -35.64
CA ASN A 155 -10.39 -10.09 -35.95
C ASN A 155 -10.52 -11.31 -35.03
N SER A 156 -9.56 -11.61 -34.14
CA SER A 156 -9.74 -12.64 -33.09
C SER A 156 -10.20 -12.07 -31.75
N LEU A 157 -10.37 -10.74 -31.64
CA LEU A 157 -10.90 -10.08 -30.44
C LEU A 157 -12.40 -9.79 -30.53
N GLU A 158 -13.04 -9.97 -31.69
CA GLU A 158 -14.49 -9.76 -31.87
C GLU A 158 -15.33 -11.04 -31.72
N ASP A 159 -14.73 -12.23 -31.77
CA ASP A 159 -15.48 -13.50 -31.60
C ASP A 159 -15.72 -13.88 -30.12
N ASP A 160 -14.89 -13.39 -29.19
CA ASP A 160 -15.06 -13.65 -27.75
C ASP A 160 -16.06 -12.67 -27.07
N GLU A 161 -16.42 -11.55 -27.71
CA GLU A 161 -17.42 -10.59 -27.19
C GLU A 161 -18.89 -11.05 -27.39
N LEU A 162 -19.14 -12.03 -28.26
CA LEU A 162 -20.50 -12.53 -28.53
C LEU A 162 -20.94 -13.70 -27.63
N GLU A 163 -20.01 -14.46 -27.04
CA GLU A 163 -20.34 -15.51 -26.06
C GLU A 163 -20.59 -14.94 -24.64
N PHE A 164 -20.01 -13.79 -24.30
CA PHE A 164 -20.17 -13.20 -22.96
C PHE A 164 -21.54 -12.53 -22.76
N ASN A 165 -22.13 -11.93 -23.81
CA ASN A 165 -23.43 -11.25 -23.74
C ASN A 165 -24.65 -12.19 -23.65
N LEU A 166 -24.47 -13.50 -23.80
CA LEU A 166 -25.54 -14.50 -23.65
C LEU A 166 -25.60 -15.14 -22.25
N ARG A 167 -24.67 -14.82 -21.35
CA ARG A 167 -24.63 -15.39 -19.99
C ARG A 167 -25.05 -14.41 -18.88
N ILE A 168 -25.37 -13.17 -19.24
CA ILE A 168 -25.85 -12.10 -18.33
C ILE A 168 -27.21 -11.54 -18.81
N SER A 169 -28.13 -12.40 -19.27
CA SER A 169 -29.56 -12.10 -19.43
C SER A 169 -30.40 -13.17 -18.76
#